data_AF-Q4BW13-F1
#
_entry.id   AF-Q4BW13-F1
#
_cell.length_a   1.000
_cell.length_b   1.000
_cell.length_c   1.000
_cell.angle_alpha   90.00
_cell.angle_beta   90.00
_cell.angle_gamma   90.00
#
_symmetry.space_group_name_H-M   'P 1'
#
loop_
_entity.id
_entity.type
_entity.pdbx_description
1 polymer ?
#
loop_
_entity_poly.entity_id
_entity_poly.type
_entity_poly.pdbx_seq_one_letter_code
_entity_poly.pdbx_strand_id
1 'polypeptide(L)'
;MCFNETNGRISKLMSMIKALPINLSNLQKTVLQQIVRGTTNPYRLVRRAKLILAAASGESNSSISRRLELDRVQVRQWRSRWFEEREKLSAAEEQQVTEKALMVLIKGILSDRPRPGTTKSFTVEQVVQIVEIACEECEKSDRPVSHWTPSELADEAIKRGIVEKISPRSVGRFLKRSDITSTSRSLLVKCQN
;
A
#
# COMPACT_ATOMS: atom_id res chain seq x y z
N MET A 1 12.98 -5.71 -12.00
CA MET A 1 13.88 -6.22 -10.94
C MET A 1 13.04 -6.73 -9.77
N CYS A 2 12.70 -8.03 -9.78
CA CYS A 2 11.85 -8.67 -8.77
C CYS A 2 12.70 -9.69 -7.97
N PHE A 3 13.46 -9.23 -6.97
CA PHE A 3 14.31 -10.11 -6.14
C PHE A 3 13.94 -10.13 -4.65
N ASN A 4 12.88 -9.42 -4.23
CA ASN A 4 12.53 -9.33 -2.80
C ASN A 4 11.38 -10.25 -2.35
N GLU A 5 10.69 -10.95 -3.25
CA GLU A 5 9.55 -11.81 -2.88
C GLU A 5 9.97 -13.17 -2.31
N THR A 6 11.14 -13.69 -2.71
CA THR A 6 11.66 -14.99 -2.26
C THR A 6 12.18 -14.93 -0.83
N ASN A 7 12.93 -13.88 -0.47
CA ASN A 7 13.41 -13.65 0.89
C ASN A 7 12.24 -13.45 1.88
N GLY A 8 11.16 -12.77 1.46
CA GLY A 8 9.97 -12.57 2.27
C GLY A 8 9.14 -13.84 2.52
N ARG A 9 9.22 -14.84 1.62
CA ARG A 9 8.57 -16.14 1.82
C ARG A 9 9.36 -17.04 2.78
N ILE A 10 10.69 -17.04 2.68
CA ILE A 10 11.58 -17.83 3.57
C ILE A 10 11.55 -17.27 4.99
N SER A 11 11.58 -15.94 5.16
CA SER A 11 11.47 -15.28 6.47
C SER A 11 10.11 -15.53 7.14
N LYS A 12 9.02 -15.55 6.35
CA LYS A 12 7.66 -15.85 6.80
C LYS A 12 7.53 -17.30 7.28
N LEU A 13 8.16 -18.24 6.57
CA LEU A 13 8.20 -19.66 6.93
C LEU A 13 9.02 -19.90 8.21
N MET A 14 10.21 -19.28 8.34
CA MET A 14 11.05 -19.42 9.54
C MET A 14 10.43 -18.77 10.79
N SER A 15 9.69 -17.66 10.65
CA SER A 15 9.03 -17.01 11.80
C SER A 15 7.84 -17.80 12.37
N MET A 16 7.33 -18.79 11.64
CA MET A 16 6.21 -19.62 12.09
C MET A 16 6.59 -20.65 13.17
N ILE A 17 7.84 -21.15 13.17
CA ILE A 17 8.26 -22.29 14.01
C ILE A 17 9.16 -21.83 15.18
N LYS A 18 10.03 -20.83 15.00
CA LYS A 18 10.86 -20.29 16.08
C LYS A 18 11.10 -18.79 15.90
N ALA A 19 11.11 -18.04 16.99
CA ALA A 19 11.41 -16.61 16.92
C ALA A 19 12.89 -16.42 16.55
N LEU A 20 13.16 -15.78 15.41
CA LEU A 20 14.52 -15.43 15.01
C LEU A 20 15.16 -14.53 16.09
N PRO A 21 16.37 -14.86 16.58
CA PRO A 21 17.06 -14.02 17.54
C PRO A 21 17.42 -12.68 16.89
N ILE A 22 17.21 -11.60 17.63
CA ILE A 22 17.58 -10.25 17.18
C ILE A 22 18.81 -9.84 17.99
N ASN A 23 19.95 -9.74 17.32
CA ASN A 23 21.17 -9.18 17.91
C ASN A 23 21.26 -7.70 17.51
N LEU A 24 21.34 -6.82 18.50
CA LEU A 24 21.49 -5.38 18.29
C LEU A 24 22.91 -4.96 18.63
N SER A 25 23.50 -4.09 17.81
CA SER A 25 24.71 -3.36 18.21
C SER A 25 24.40 -2.39 19.35
N ASN A 26 25.44 -1.92 20.05
CA ASN A 26 25.28 -0.88 21.09
C ASN A 26 24.70 0.42 20.50
N LEU A 27 25.09 0.77 19.27
CA LEU A 27 24.61 1.96 18.59
C LEU A 27 23.13 1.82 18.22
N GLN A 28 22.71 0.70 17.63
CA GLN A 28 21.30 0.38 17.36
C GLN A 28 20.46 0.43 18.62
N LYS A 29 20.95 -0.17 19.72
CA LYS A 29 20.26 -0.18 21.01
C LYS A 29 20.07 1.24 21.56
N THR A 30 21.11 2.08 21.46
CA THR A 30 21.06 3.48 21.89
C THR A 30 20.03 4.28 21.08
N VAL A 31 20.07 4.15 19.76
CA VAL A 31 19.11 4.83 18.87
C VAL A 31 17.67 4.35 19.11
N LEU A 32 17.45 3.05 19.29
CA LEU A 32 16.13 2.52 19.63
C LEU A 32 15.63 3.06 20.97
N GLN A 33 16.49 3.17 21.99
CA GLN A 33 16.14 3.77 23.28
C GLN A 33 15.82 5.27 23.15
N GLN A 34 16.55 6.01 22.32
CA GLN A 34 16.23 7.41 22.02
C GLN A 34 14.87 7.55 21.34
N ILE A 35 14.54 6.66 20.39
CA ILE A 35 13.21 6.63 19.76
C ILE A 35 12.13 6.39 20.81
N VAL A 36 12.34 5.45 21.74
CA VAL A 36 11.38 5.15 22.80
C VAL A 36 11.18 6.31 23.78
N ARG A 37 12.25 7.06 24.09
CA ARG A 37 12.22 8.20 25.00
C ARG A 37 11.73 9.49 24.34
N GLY A 38 11.79 9.59 23.01
CA GLY A 38 11.41 10.80 22.27
C GLY A 38 9.92 11.11 22.38
N THR A 39 9.60 12.33 22.81
CA THR A 39 8.23 12.80 23.07
C THR A 39 7.42 13.11 21.80
N THR A 40 8.10 13.43 20.70
CA THR A 40 7.48 13.78 19.41
C THR A 40 7.28 12.57 18.48
N ASN A 41 7.71 11.38 18.90
CA ASN A 41 7.63 10.18 18.06
C ASN A 41 6.19 9.61 18.05
N PRO A 42 5.68 9.18 16.88
CA PRO A 42 4.37 8.53 16.81
C PRO A 42 4.31 7.30 17.71
N TYR A 43 3.18 7.12 18.42
CA TYR A 43 2.97 6.01 19.35
C TYR A 43 3.26 4.63 18.73
N ARG A 44 2.87 4.41 17.47
CA ARG A 44 3.13 3.14 16.74
C ARG A 44 4.62 2.88 16.55
N LEU A 45 5.41 3.91 16.25
CA LEU A 45 6.86 3.82 16.10
C LEU A 45 7.51 3.43 17.44
N VAL A 46 7.11 4.10 18.53
CA VAL A 46 7.59 3.80 19.89
C VAL A 46 7.26 2.36 20.29
N ARG A 47 6.05 1.87 20.03
CA ARG A 47 5.67 0.47 20.30
C ARG A 47 6.53 -0.53 19.54
N ARG A 48 6.78 -0.27 18.25
CA ARG A 48 7.64 -1.13 17.41
C ARG A 48 9.08 -1.13 17.92
N ALA A 49 9.61 0.02 18.33
CA ALA A 49 10.94 0.10 18.95
C ALA A 49 11.01 -0.69 20.28
N LYS A 50 10.01 -0.56 21.16
CA LYS A 50 9.91 -1.36 22.39
C LYS A 50 9.88 -2.86 22.11
N LEU A 51 9.15 -3.28 21.07
CA LEU A 51 9.09 -4.67 20.63
C LEU A 51 10.48 -5.20 20.19
N ILE A 52 11.23 -4.43 19.38
CA ILE A 52 12.57 -4.83 18.93
C ILE A 52 13.55 -4.91 20.11
N LEU A 53 13.52 -3.96 21.04
CA LEU A 53 14.34 -3.99 22.26
C LEU A 53 14.03 -5.23 23.12
N ALA A 54 12.74 -5.56 23.28
CA ALA A 54 12.29 -6.76 24.00
C ALA A 54 12.74 -8.07 23.33
N ALA A 55 12.64 -8.10 22.00
CA ALA A 55 13.06 -9.23 21.20
C ALA A 55 14.57 -9.46 21.31
N ALA A 56 15.35 -8.37 21.40
CA ALA A 56 16.79 -8.42 21.58
C ALA A 56 17.22 -8.79 23.00
N SER A 57 16.39 -8.53 24.02
CA SER A 57 16.61 -9.04 25.38
C SER A 57 16.21 -10.51 25.56
N GLY A 58 15.89 -11.22 24.46
CA GLY A 58 15.56 -12.64 24.49
C GLY A 58 14.12 -12.97 24.82
N GLU A 59 13.22 -11.97 24.91
CA GLU A 59 11.81 -12.25 25.20
C GLU A 59 11.12 -13.01 24.07
N SER A 60 10.26 -13.96 24.46
CA SER A 60 9.43 -14.72 23.54
C SER A 60 8.32 -13.86 22.94
N ASN A 61 7.84 -14.22 21.75
CA ASN A 61 6.74 -13.50 21.09
C ASN A 61 5.47 -13.43 21.96
N SER A 62 5.20 -14.48 22.74
CA SER A 62 4.07 -14.52 23.67
C SER A 62 4.23 -13.55 24.85
N SER A 63 5.44 -13.44 25.41
CA SER A 63 5.75 -12.46 26.46
C SER A 63 5.57 -11.04 25.96
N ILE A 64 6.17 -10.74 24.81
CA ILE A 64 6.11 -9.41 24.17
C ILE A 64 4.65 -9.04 23.83
N SER A 65 3.90 -9.98 23.27
CA SER A 65 2.47 -9.80 22.93
C SER A 65 1.64 -9.42 24.16
N ARG A 66 1.81 -10.12 25.29
CA ARG A 66 1.12 -9.82 26.54
C ARG A 66 1.55 -8.46 27.11
N ARG A 67 2.85 -8.20 27.15
CA ARG A 67 3.43 -6.99 27.77
C ARG A 67 3.12 -5.71 26.99
N LEU A 68 3.08 -5.79 25.66
CA LEU A 68 2.84 -4.64 24.79
C LEU A 68 1.42 -4.58 24.23
N GLU A 69 0.54 -5.51 24.62
CA GLU A 69 -0.84 -5.64 24.12
C GLU A 69 -0.91 -5.64 22.58
N LEU A 70 -0.04 -6.45 21.97
CA LEU A 70 0.05 -6.62 20.52
C LEU A 70 -0.36 -8.02 20.13
N ASP A 71 -0.95 -8.15 18.93
CA ASP A 71 -1.22 -9.47 18.37
C ASP A 71 0.09 -10.21 18.05
N ARG A 72 0.13 -11.53 18.28
CA ARG A 72 1.34 -12.33 18.08
C ARG A 72 1.81 -12.32 16.62
N VAL A 73 0.90 -12.20 15.65
CA VAL A 73 1.24 -12.07 14.23
C VAL A 73 1.94 -10.74 13.98
N GLN A 74 1.51 -9.65 14.62
CA GLN A 74 2.20 -8.36 14.54
C GLN A 74 3.61 -8.45 15.13
N VAL A 75 3.79 -9.14 16.27
CA VAL A 75 5.11 -9.36 16.87
C VAL A 75 6.04 -10.11 15.91
N ARG A 76 5.57 -11.23 15.33
CA ARG A 76 6.32 -11.99 14.33
C ARG A 76 6.68 -11.14 13.13
N GLN A 77 5.72 -10.39 12.58
CA GLN A 77 5.93 -9.54 11.41
C GLN A 77 7.04 -8.52 11.63
N TRP A 78 7.04 -7.80 12.76
CA TRP A 78 8.07 -6.80 13.03
C TRP A 78 9.45 -7.40 13.30
N ARG A 79 9.52 -8.57 13.95
CA ARG A 79 10.78 -9.30 14.11
C ARG A 79 11.35 -9.77 12.77
N SER A 80 10.52 -10.35 11.91
CA SER A 80 10.93 -10.75 10.56
C SER A 80 11.39 -9.56 9.72
N ARG A 81 10.65 -8.44 9.75
CA ARG A 81 11.04 -7.22 9.04
C ARG A 81 12.39 -6.68 9.52
N TRP A 82 12.61 -6.65 10.83
CA TRP A 82 13.91 -6.22 11.37
C TRP A 82 15.04 -7.13 10.91
N PHE A 83 14.82 -8.44 10.94
CA PHE A 83 15.81 -9.43 10.49
C PHE A 83 16.11 -9.33 8.99
N GLU A 84 15.13 -9.03 8.14
CA GLU A 84 15.32 -8.80 6.71
C GLU A 84 16.22 -7.59 6.43
N GLU A 85 16.13 -6.56 7.27
CA GLU A 85 16.85 -5.29 7.10
C GLU A 85 18.18 -5.23 7.88
N ARG A 86 18.55 -6.31 8.59
CA ARG A 86 19.75 -6.37 9.44
C ARG A 86 21.06 -6.10 8.68
N GLU A 87 21.14 -6.57 7.43
CA GLU A 87 22.33 -6.39 6.59
C GLU A 87 22.50 -4.92 6.16
N LYS A 88 21.38 -4.18 6.02
CA LYS A 88 21.44 -2.74 5.75
C LYS A 88 21.87 -1.96 6.98
N LEU A 89 21.45 -2.40 8.17
CA LEU A 89 21.88 -1.82 9.44
C LEU A 89 23.37 -2.05 9.69
N SER A 90 23.88 -3.27 9.45
CA SER A 90 25.32 -3.57 9.61
C SER A 90 26.17 -2.81 8.59
N ALA A 91 25.76 -2.75 7.32
CA ALA A 91 26.48 -1.98 6.30
C ALA A 91 26.54 -0.48 6.63
N ALA A 92 25.46 0.09 7.18
CA ALA A 92 25.46 1.48 7.63
C ALA A 92 26.40 1.72 8.82
N GLU A 93 26.53 0.76 9.73
CA GLU A 93 27.48 0.86 10.85
C GLU A 93 28.93 0.73 10.41
N GLU A 94 29.22 -0.16 9.46
CA GLU A 94 30.56 -0.34 8.88
C GLU A 94 31.05 0.93 8.18
N GLN A 95 30.13 1.64 7.52
CA GLN A 95 30.39 2.95 6.92
C GLN A 95 30.55 4.10 7.95
N GLN A 96 30.59 3.79 9.26
CA GLN A 96 30.71 4.76 10.36
C GLN A 96 29.68 5.89 10.29
N VAL A 97 28.46 5.56 9.87
CA VAL A 97 27.40 6.54 9.71
C VAL A 97 27.08 7.20 11.07
N THR A 98 26.88 8.52 11.05
CA THR A 98 26.51 9.29 12.26
C THR A 98 25.22 8.74 12.88
N GLU A 99 25.13 8.78 14.21
CA GLU A 99 23.94 8.33 14.97
C GLU A 99 22.61 8.88 14.42
N LYS A 100 22.60 10.14 13.97
CA LYS A 100 21.42 10.77 13.35
C LYS A 100 20.98 10.06 12.07
N ALA A 101 21.92 9.67 11.21
CA ALA A 101 21.60 8.98 9.96
C ALA A 101 21.17 7.53 10.22
N LEU A 102 21.76 6.84 11.20
CA LEU A 102 21.25 5.55 11.66
C LEU A 102 19.83 5.66 12.21
N MET A 103 19.51 6.73 12.94
CA MET A 103 18.16 6.99 13.44
C MET A 103 17.14 7.14 12.30
N VAL A 104 17.49 7.87 11.24
CA VAL A 104 16.61 7.99 10.05
C VAL A 104 16.35 6.60 9.44
N LEU A 105 17.40 5.79 9.29
CA LEU A 105 17.30 4.46 8.72
C LEU A 105 16.43 3.52 9.60
N ILE A 106 16.65 3.50 10.92
CA ILE A 106 15.83 2.72 11.86
C ILE A 106 14.37 3.18 11.83
N LYS A 107 14.11 4.50 11.80
CA LYS A 107 12.73 5.02 11.66
C LYS A 107 12.08 4.56 10.36
N GLY A 108 12.84 4.52 9.26
CA GLY A 108 12.38 3.98 7.98
C GLY A 108 11.99 2.50 8.05
N ILE A 109 12.85 1.66 8.66
CA ILE A 109 12.58 0.22 8.84
C ILE A 109 11.32 -0.01 9.69
N LEU A 110 11.13 0.79 10.74
CA LEU A 110 9.98 0.69 11.66
C LEU A 110 8.72 1.40 11.15
N SER A 111 8.77 2.07 10.00
CA SER A 111 7.62 2.74 9.38
C SER A 111 6.74 1.77 8.60
N ASP A 112 5.50 2.18 8.33
CA ASP A 112 4.61 1.38 7.48
C ASP A 112 5.13 1.36 6.05
N ARG A 113 5.22 0.16 5.46
CA ARG A 113 5.48 0.03 4.03
C ARG A 113 4.33 0.71 3.26
N PRO A 114 4.60 1.35 2.10
CA PRO A 114 3.55 1.90 1.27
C PRO A 114 2.44 0.87 1.09
N ARG A 115 1.19 1.26 1.37
CA ARG A 115 0.05 0.35 1.18
C ARG A 115 -0.03 0.07 -0.32
N PRO A 116 0.12 -1.20 -0.77
CA PRO A 116 -0.16 -1.51 -2.15
C PRO A 116 -1.63 -1.19 -2.38
N GLY A 117 -1.90 -0.17 -3.19
CA GLY A 117 -3.25 0.11 -3.66
C GLY A 117 -3.74 -1.08 -4.50
N THR A 118 -5.06 -1.18 -4.67
CA THR A 118 -5.61 -2.10 -5.66
C THR A 118 -5.09 -1.71 -7.05
N THR A 119 -4.50 -2.66 -7.76
CA THR A 119 -4.16 -2.47 -9.18
C THR A 119 -5.43 -2.21 -9.97
N LYS A 120 -5.41 -1.27 -10.92
CA LYS A 120 -6.58 -1.00 -11.75
C LYS A 120 -6.82 -2.21 -12.66
N SER A 121 -8.07 -2.70 -12.69
CA SER A 121 -8.45 -3.85 -13.53
C SER A 121 -8.49 -3.53 -15.02
N PHE A 122 -8.57 -2.25 -15.40
CA PHE A 122 -8.66 -1.79 -16.77
C PHE A 122 -7.58 -0.73 -17.02
N THR A 123 -6.94 -0.80 -18.17
CA THR A 123 -5.96 0.20 -18.60
C THR A 123 -6.66 1.49 -19.01
N VAL A 124 -5.89 2.57 -19.17
CA VAL A 124 -6.47 3.86 -19.59
C VAL A 124 -6.95 3.76 -21.03
N GLU A 125 -6.21 3.08 -21.88
CA GLU A 125 -6.48 2.86 -23.30
C GLU A 125 -7.81 2.11 -23.47
N GLN A 126 -8.03 1.04 -22.70
CA GLN A 126 -9.29 0.29 -22.70
C GLN A 126 -10.48 1.18 -22.29
N VAL A 127 -10.28 2.06 -21.30
CA VAL A 127 -11.34 2.98 -20.87
C VAL A 127 -11.65 4.00 -21.97
N VAL A 128 -10.63 4.56 -22.63
CA VAL A 128 -10.81 5.52 -23.73
C VAL A 128 -11.55 4.89 -24.90
N GLN A 129 -11.16 3.67 -25.30
CA GLN A 129 -11.84 2.93 -26.38
C GLN A 129 -13.30 2.63 -26.05
N ILE A 130 -13.62 2.32 -24.78
CA ILE A 130 -15.02 2.12 -24.34
C ILE A 130 -15.82 3.44 -24.41
N VAL A 131 -15.20 4.56 -24.04
CA VAL A 131 -15.83 5.89 -24.15
C VAL A 131 -16.02 6.29 -25.62
N GLU A 132 -15.09 5.94 -26.50
CA GLU A 132 -15.20 6.16 -27.95
C GLU A 132 -16.42 5.43 -28.53
N ILE A 133 -16.65 4.17 -28.18
CA ILE A 133 -17.87 3.43 -28.59
C ILE A 133 -19.13 4.20 -28.17
N ALA A 134 -19.16 4.74 -26.95
CA ALA A 134 -20.31 5.48 -26.45
C ALA A 134 -20.57 6.79 -27.19
N CYS A 135 -19.56 7.37 -27.84
CA CYS A 135 -19.67 8.55 -28.68
C CYS A 135 -20.10 8.22 -30.12
N GLU A 136 -20.04 6.95 -30.54
CA GLU A 136 -20.53 6.51 -31.86
C GLU A 136 -22.07 6.39 -31.85
N GLU A 137 -22.70 6.56 -33.01
CA GLU A 137 -24.14 6.33 -33.16
C GLU A 137 -24.45 4.83 -33.10
N CYS A 138 -25.42 4.43 -32.27
CA CYS A 138 -25.81 3.02 -32.09
C CYS A 138 -26.20 2.35 -33.42
N GLU A 139 -26.74 3.09 -34.38
CA GLU A 139 -27.12 2.62 -35.71
C GLU A 139 -25.94 2.04 -36.51
N LYS A 140 -24.71 2.49 -36.24
CA LYS A 140 -23.49 1.97 -36.87
C LYS A 140 -23.04 0.62 -36.30
N SER A 141 -23.69 0.13 -35.24
CA SER A 141 -23.30 -1.08 -34.50
C SER A 141 -24.24 -2.29 -34.67
N ASP A 142 -25.17 -2.24 -35.64
CA ASP A 142 -26.16 -3.30 -35.92
C ASP A 142 -27.03 -3.67 -34.70
N ARG A 143 -27.44 -2.69 -33.88
CA ARG A 143 -28.28 -2.93 -32.69
C ARG A 143 -29.62 -2.19 -32.79
N PRO A 144 -30.73 -2.81 -32.35
CA PRO A 144 -32.07 -2.20 -32.37
C PRO A 144 -32.29 -1.27 -31.16
N VAL A 145 -31.33 -0.39 -30.86
CA VAL A 145 -31.38 0.46 -29.66
C VAL A 145 -31.06 1.90 -30.03
N SER A 146 -31.88 2.83 -29.55
CA SER A 146 -31.75 4.27 -29.84
C SER A 146 -30.68 4.98 -29.00
N HIS A 147 -30.20 4.38 -27.90
CA HIS A 147 -29.21 4.96 -26.99
C HIS A 147 -28.34 3.87 -26.37
N TRP A 148 -27.06 4.16 -26.14
CA TRP A 148 -26.15 3.27 -25.44
C TRP A 148 -26.52 3.09 -23.96
N THR A 149 -26.96 1.90 -23.56
CA THR A 149 -27.00 1.53 -22.15
C THR A 149 -25.64 0.99 -21.69
N PRO A 150 -25.30 1.06 -20.38
CA PRO A 150 -24.06 0.48 -19.86
C PRO A 150 -23.91 -1.03 -20.11
N SER A 151 -25.03 -1.76 -20.27
CA SER A 151 -25.02 -3.18 -20.60
C SER A 151 -24.65 -3.42 -22.06
N GLU A 152 -25.25 -2.67 -22.98
CA GLU A 152 -24.94 -2.79 -24.40
C GLU A 152 -23.51 -2.35 -24.71
N LEU A 153 -23.02 -1.30 -24.05
CA LEU A 153 -21.62 -0.88 -24.15
C LEU A 153 -20.65 -1.92 -23.61
N ALA A 154 -21.03 -2.65 -22.55
CA ALA A 154 -20.22 -3.75 -22.04
C ALA A 154 -20.13 -4.88 -23.08
N ASP A 155 -21.27 -5.27 -23.66
CA ASP A 155 -21.32 -6.31 -24.69
C ASP A 155 -20.55 -5.89 -25.95
N GLU A 156 -20.64 -4.62 -26.35
CA GLU A 156 -19.95 -4.10 -27.53
C GLU A 156 -18.44 -4.00 -27.30
N ALA A 157 -18.00 -3.59 -26.11
CA ALA A 157 -16.59 -3.58 -25.75
C ALA A 157 -15.97 -5.00 -25.76
N ILE A 158 -16.76 -6.02 -25.39
CA ILE A 158 -16.36 -7.42 -25.50
C ILE A 158 -16.35 -7.88 -26.96
N LYS A 159 -17.39 -7.56 -27.74
CA LYS A 159 -17.52 -7.91 -29.17
C LYS A 159 -16.35 -7.36 -30.00
N ARG A 160 -15.91 -6.12 -29.72
CA ARG A 160 -14.76 -5.48 -30.39
C ARG A 160 -13.40 -5.93 -29.83
N GLY A 161 -13.37 -6.79 -28.82
CA GLY A 161 -12.13 -7.33 -28.25
C GLY A 161 -11.32 -6.35 -27.40
N ILE A 162 -11.92 -5.23 -26.95
CA ILE A 162 -11.24 -4.21 -26.14
C ILE A 162 -10.97 -4.74 -24.72
N VAL A 163 -11.90 -5.53 -24.18
CA VAL A 163 -11.81 -6.18 -22.87
C VAL A 163 -12.33 -7.60 -22.95
N GLU A 164 -11.71 -8.54 -22.21
CA GLU A 164 -12.19 -9.93 -22.13
C GLU A 164 -13.51 -10.01 -21.35
N LYS A 165 -13.60 -9.27 -20.23
CA LYS A 165 -14.78 -9.23 -19.35
C LYS A 165 -14.90 -7.86 -18.71
N ILE A 166 -16.11 -7.29 -18.75
CA ILE A 166 -16.44 -6.05 -18.05
C ILE A 166 -17.88 -6.12 -17.55
N SER A 167 -18.13 -5.58 -16.36
CA SER A 167 -19.50 -5.45 -15.85
C SER A 167 -20.13 -4.15 -16.35
N PRO A 168 -21.46 -4.12 -16.60
CA PRO A 168 -22.17 -2.90 -16.95
C PRO A 168 -21.97 -1.77 -15.93
N ARG A 169 -21.80 -2.13 -14.64
CA ARG A 169 -21.51 -1.17 -13.58
C ARG A 169 -20.13 -0.53 -13.72
N SER A 170 -19.12 -1.25 -14.21
CA SER A 170 -17.79 -0.68 -14.49
C SER A 170 -17.84 0.30 -15.65
N VAL A 171 -18.58 -0.04 -16.72
CA VAL A 171 -18.84 0.89 -17.84
C VAL A 171 -19.54 2.15 -17.34
N GLY A 172 -20.61 2.02 -16.57
CA GLY A 172 -21.30 3.17 -15.98
C GLY A 172 -20.41 4.03 -15.09
N ARG A 173 -19.40 3.43 -14.41
CA ARG A 173 -18.39 4.20 -13.65
C ARG A 173 -17.39 4.92 -14.54
N PHE A 174 -17.08 4.40 -15.73
CA PHE A 174 -16.21 5.09 -16.69
C PHE A 174 -16.92 6.32 -17.24
N LEU A 175 -18.17 6.16 -17.68
CA LEU A 175 -18.99 7.26 -18.21
C LEU A 175 -19.27 8.33 -17.16
N LYS A 176 -19.64 7.95 -15.93
CA LYS A 176 -19.82 8.92 -14.84
C LYS A 176 -18.55 9.70 -14.49
N ARG A 177 -17.37 9.15 -14.80
CA ARG A 177 -16.10 9.82 -14.55
C ARG A 177 -15.67 10.70 -15.73
N SER A 178 -16.10 10.39 -16.95
CA SER A 178 -15.93 11.25 -18.14
C SER A 178 -16.96 12.37 -18.19
N ASP A 179 -18.13 12.18 -17.58
CA ASP A 179 -19.09 13.25 -17.27
C ASP A 179 -18.47 14.16 -16.20
N ILE A 180 -17.56 15.03 -16.63
CA ILE A 180 -17.23 16.24 -15.91
C ILE A 180 -18.46 17.13 -16.07
N THR A 181 -19.51 16.85 -15.29
CA THR A 181 -20.55 17.84 -15.03
C THR A 181 -19.88 18.95 -14.24
N SER A 182 -19.32 19.90 -14.98
CA SER A 182 -19.16 21.27 -14.54
C SER A 182 -20.44 21.65 -13.82
N THR A 183 -20.31 22.02 -12.55
CA THR A 183 -21.41 22.59 -11.76
C THR A 183 -22.08 23.63 -12.66
N SER A 184 -23.35 23.41 -12.99
CA SER A 184 -24.09 24.25 -13.93
C SER A 184 -23.86 25.71 -13.56
N ARG A 185 -23.35 26.51 -14.52
CA ARG A 185 -23.06 27.93 -14.35
C ARG A 185 -24.32 28.60 -13.80
N SER A 186 -24.30 28.98 -12.53
CA SER A 186 -25.45 29.64 -11.90
C SER A 186 -25.67 30.97 -12.63
N LEU A 187 -26.75 31.08 -13.40
CA LEU A 187 -27.23 32.33 -13.96
C LEU A 187 -27.87 33.15 -12.82
N LEU A 188 -27.07 33.59 -11.85
CA LEU A 188 -27.52 34.59 -10.90
C LEU A 188 -27.58 35.93 -11.64
N VAL A 189 -28.81 36.32 -11.97
CA VAL A 189 -29.20 37.65 -12.43
C VAL A 189 -28.57 38.68 -11.48
N LYS A 190 -27.70 39.55 -12.02
CA LYS A 190 -27.31 40.76 -11.30
C LYS A 190 -28.49 41.73 -11.35
N CYS A 191 -29.13 41.93 -10.20
CA CYS A 191 -30.00 43.09 -10.02
C CYS A 191 -29.14 44.35 -10.19
N GLN A 192 -29.44 45.14 -11.22
CA GLN A 192 -28.91 46.49 -11.35
C GLN A 192 -29.71 47.40 -10.41
N ASN A 193 -28.98 48.19 -9.62
CA ASN A 193 -29.50 49.26 -8.76
C ASN A 193 -29.95 50.45 -9.61
#